data_AF-A0A7S1ACE0-F1
#
_entry.id   AF-A0A7S1ACE0-F1
#
_cell.length_a   1.000
_cell.length_b   1.000
_cell.length_c   1.000
_cell.angle_alpha   90.00
_cell.angle_beta   90.00
_cell.angle_gamma   90.00
#
_symmetry.space_group_name_H-M   'P 1'
#
loop_
_entity.id
_entity.type
_entity.pdbx_description
1 polymer ?
#
loop_
_entity_poly.entity_id
_entity_poly.type
_entity_poly.pdbx_seq_one_letter_code
_entity_poly.pdbx_strand_id
1 'polypeptide(L)'
;DSRALKRRRLSVPESIRGLFERPDTSDHLGCSRHIPHVDGNFATLVYIPVENHWQGTADACADVLRRLISSLKLEVAVHTSESSGSPGWHVSLSPLCMLRQHFIRPVLRDLTEAVALVEPFTLD
;
A
#
# COMPACT_ATOMS: atom_id res chain seq x y z
N ASP A 1 -46.51 1.65 -10.48
CA ASP A 1 -46.37 3.08 -10.81
C ASP A 1 -45.41 3.80 -9.87
N SER A 2 -44.14 3.87 -10.25
CA SER A 2 -43.07 4.54 -9.50
C SER A 2 -42.72 5.88 -10.17
N ARG A 3 -43.28 6.98 -9.66
CA ARG A 3 -42.92 8.35 -10.10
C ARG A 3 -41.52 8.72 -9.58
N ALA A 4 -40.54 8.73 -10.48
CA ALA A 4 -39.22 9.30 -10.21
C ALA A 4 -39.34 10.81 -9.99
N LEU A 5 -39.07 11.27 -8.76
CA LEU A 5 -38.96 12.69 -8.45
C LEU A 5 -37.71 13.27 -9.14
N LYS A 6 -37.91 13.98 -10.27
CA LYS A 6 -36.86 14.81 -10.90
C LYS A 6 -36.39 15.85 -9.88
N ARG A 7 -35.22 15.63 -9.28
CA ARG A 7 -34.55 16.61 -8.42
C ARG A 7 -34.37 17.90 -9.23
N ARG A 8 -35.02 18.98 -8.79
CA ARG A 8 -34.80 20.32 -9.37
C ARG A 8 -33.36 20.73 -9.10
N ARG A 9 -32.57 20.93 -10.15
CA ARG A 9 -31.25 21.56 -10.04
C ARG A 9 -31.48 23.01 -9.61
N LEU A 10 -31.08 23.35 -8.40
CA LEU A 10 -31.02 24.73 -7.96
C LEU A 10 -29.89 25.41 -8.73
N SER A 11 -30.23 26.40 -9.55
CA SER A 11 -29.23 27.22 -10.23
C SER A 11 -28.53 28.09 -9.19
N VAL A 12 -27.21 28.11 -9.26
CA VAL A 12 -26.37 28.97 -8.43
C VAL A 12 -26.73 30.44 -8.71
N PRO A 13 -27.04 31.25 -7.68
CA PRO A 13 -27.33 32.68 -7.85
C PRO A 13 -26.20 33.42 -8.56
N GLU A 14 -26.55 34.35 -9.44
CA GLU A 14 -25.59 35.12 -10.27
C GLU A 14 -24.52 35.82 -9.41
N SER A 15 -24.89 36.24 -8.20
CA SER A 15 -24.01 36.91 -7.23
C SER A 15 -22.83 36.07 -6.75
N ILE A 16 -22.89 34.75 -6.88
CA ILE A 16 -21.80 33.84 -6.49
C ILE A 16 -21.22 33.06 -7.68
N ARG A 17 -21.65 33.38 -8.91
CA ARG A 17 -21.17 32.70 -10.13
C ARG A 17 -19.65 32.89 -10.34
N GLY A 18 -19.13 34.08 -10.05
CA GLY A 18 -17.70 34.39 -10.15
C GLY A 18 -16.80 33.75 -9.08
N LEU A 19 -17.37 33.18 -8.01
CA LEU A 19 -16.58 32.43 -7.00
C LEU A 19 -16.14 31.05 -7.52
N PHE A 20 -16.79 30.52 -8.55
CA PHE A 20 -16.50 29.22 -9.14
C PHE A 20 -15.75 29.32 -10.48
N GLU A 21 -15.59 30.53 -11.01
CA GLU A 21 -14.68 30.79 -12.12
C GLU A 21 -13.25 30.60 -11.60
N ARG A 22 -12.68 29.43 -11.91
CA ARG A 22 -11.29 29.15 -11.57
C ARG A 22 -10.42 30.02 -12.48
N PRO A 23 -9.62 30.96 -11.95
CA PRO A 23 -8.54 31.52 -12.74
C PRO A 23 -7.61 30.36 -13.13
N ASP A 24 -7.03 30.42 -14.34
CA ASP A 24 -5.96 29.51 -14.75
C ASP A 24 -4.91 29.45 -13.63
N THR A 25 -4.82 28.31 -12.95
CA THR A 25 -4.02 28.13 -11.73
C THR A 25 -2.52 27.99 -12.03
N SER A 26 -2.04 28.54 -13.15
CA SER A 26 -0.64 28.44 -13.55
C SER A 26 0.25 29.55 -12.98
N ASP A 27 -0.30 30.65 -12.47
CA ASP A 27 0.51 31.77 -11.95
C ASP A 27 0.18 32.12 -10.49
N HIS A 28 0.73 31.33 -9.56
CA HIS A 28 0.88 31.73 -8.17
C HIS A 28 2.23 32.41 -7.96
N LEU A 29 2.26 33.75 -8.03
CA LEU A 29 3.19 34.65 -7.33
C LEU A 29 4.59 34.09 -6.98
N GLY A 30 5.33 33.58 -7.98
CA GLY A 30 6.74 33.19 -7.83
C GLY A 30 7.04 31.94 -7.00
N CYS A 31 6.04 31.27 -6.41
CA CYS A 31 6.22 29.99 -5.73
C CYS A 31 5.79 28.87 -6.68
N SER A 32 6.68 28.54 -7.63
CA SER A 32 6.54 27.33 -8.42
C SER A 32 6.55 26.13 -7.47
N ARG A 33 5.38 25.53 -7.25
CA ARG A 33 5.25 24.26 -6.55
C ARG A 33 5.95 23.19 -7.38
N HIS A 34 7.22 22.94 -7.07
CA HIS A 34 8.05 21.92 -7.74
C HIS A 34 7.69 20.47 -7.39
N ILE A 35 6.65 20.25 -6.60
CA ILE A 35 6.21 18.90 -6.25
C ILE A 35 5.06 18.54 -7.18
N PRO A 36 5.27 17.67 -8.19
CA PRO A 36 4.16 17.11 -8.94
C PRO A 36 3.21 16.42 -7.95
N HIS A 37 1.91 16.71 -8.05
CA HIS A 37 0.86 16.01 -7.31
C HIS A 37 0.82 14.57 -7.82
N VAL A 38 1.75 13.72 -7.36
CA VAL A 38 1.57 12.29 -7.45
C VAL A 38 0.78 11.93 -6.21
N ASP A 39 -0.54 11.83 -6.36
CA ASP A 39 -1.43 11.25 -5.34
C ASP A 39 -1.22 9.74 -5.25
N GLY A 40 0.04 9.31 -5.10
CA GLY A 40 0.41 7.92 -4.94
C GLY A 40 0.25 7.53 -3.48
N ASN A 41 -0.80 6.77 -3.18
CA ASN A 41 -0.76 5.88 -2.02
C ASN A 41 0.03 4.64 -2.43
N PHE A 42 1.13 4.36 -1.75
CA PHE A 42 2.02 3.24 -2.04
C PHE A 42 1.73 2.11 -1.07
N ALA A 43 1.43 0.93 -1.61
CA ALA A 43 1.31 -0.30 -0.83
C ALA A 43 2.68 -0.61 -0.20
N THR A 44 2.72 -0.64 1.13
CA THR A 44 3.95 -0.74 1.92
C THR A 44 3.82 -1.91 2.89
N LEU A 45 4.83 -2.77 2.90
CA LEU A 45 4.92 -3.94 3.78
C LEU A 45 6.31 -4.00 4.39
N VAL A 46 6.40 -4.18 5.70
CA VAL A 46 7.66 -4.42 6.42
C VAL A 46 7.76 -5.92 6.70
N TYR A 47 8.88 -6.52 6.34
CA TYR A 47 9.08 -7.96 6.47
C TYR A 47 10.55 -8.35 6.67
N ILE A 48 10.79 -9.53 7.22
CA ILE A 48 12.10 -10.20 7.25
C ILE A 48 12.14 -11.20 6.10
N PRO A 49 13.11 -11.11 5.16
CA PRO A 49 13.26 -12.12 4.12
C PRO A 49 13.78 -13.43 4.72
N VAL A 50 13.19 -14.55 4.31
CA VAL A 50 13.74 -15.88 4.58
C VAL A 50 14.79 -16.18 3.51
N GLU A 51 15.92 -16.79 3.92
CA GLU A 51 17.11 -16.96 3.11
C GLU A 51 16.88 -17.50 1.68
N ASN A 52 17.81 -17.12 0.79
CA ASN A 52 17.79 -17.40 -0.65
C ASN A 52 17.76 -18.89 -1.02
N HIS A 53 18.07 -19.82 -0.11
CA HIS A 53 17.99 -21.26 -0.42
C HIS A 53 16.55 -21.77 -0.58
N TRP A 54 15.56 -21.00 -0.10
CA TRP A 54 14.13 -21.25 -0.34
C TRP A 54 13.59 -20.48 -1.55
N GLN A 55 14.46 -19.86 -2.33
CA GLN A 55 14.07 -19.16 -3.54
C GLN A 55 13.63 -20.19 -4.59
N GLY A 56 12.42 -20.03 -5.15
CA GLY A 56 11.83 -20.99 -6.09
C GLY A 56 11.21 -22.24 -5.44
N THR A 57 11.22 -22.38 -4.12
CA THR A 57 10.54 -23.48 -3.42
C THR A 57 9.18 -23.07 -2.84
N ALA A 58 8.64 -21.91 -3.25
CA ALA A 58 7.37 -21.37 -2.76
C ALA A 58 6.23 -22.38 -2.88
N ASP A 59 6.09 -23.07 -4.02
CA ASP A 59 5.01 -24.02 -4.21
C ASP A 59 5.18 -25.28 -3.33
N ALA A 60 6.41 -25.81 -3.26
CA ALA A 60 6.73 -26.97 -2.42
C ALA A 60 6.47 -26.69 -0.92
N CYS A 61 6.89 -25.51 -0.44
CA CYS A 61 6.65 -25.10 0.94
C CYS A 61 5.16 -24.83 1.22
N ALA A 62 4.44 -24.21 0.27
CA ALA A 62 2.99 -24.03 0.38
C ALA A 62 2.25 -25.37 0.46
N ASP A 63 2.68 -26.37 -0.30
CA ASP A 63 2.11 -27.72 -0.24
C ASP A 63 2.36 -28.40 1.11
N VAL A 64 3.56 -28.26 1.68
CA VAL A 64 3.86 -28.75 3.03
C VAL A 64 2.97 -28.07 4.06
N LEU A 65 2.83 -26.74 3.99
CA LEU A 65 1.96 -25.99 4.90
C LEU A 65 0.49 -26.41 4.78
N ARG A 66 -0.02 -26.59 3.56
CA ARG A 66 -1.39 -27.10 3.34
C ARG A 66 -1.61 -28.48 3.96
N ARG A 67 -0.61 -29.37 3.85
CA ARG A 67 -0.66 -30.71 4.47
C ARG A 67 -0.65 -30.62 6.00
N LEU A 68 0.18 -29.76 6.58
CA LEU A 68 0.24 -29.52 8.03
C LEU A 68 -1.05 -28.91 8.57
N ILE A 69 -1.59 -27.91 7.89
CA ILE A 69 -2.87 -27.30 8.26
C ILE A 69 -4.00 -28.34 8.23
N SER A 70 -4.01 -29.19 7.19
CA SER A 70 -4.98 -30.29 7.07
C SER A 70 -4.83 -31.32 8.19
N SER A 71 -3.59 -31.70 8.54
CA SER A 71 -3.35 -32.69 9.61
C SER A 71 -3.68 -32.14 11.01
N LEU A 72 -3.45 -30.85 11.23
CA LEU A 72 -3.74 -30.14 12.47
C LEU A 72 -5.18 -29.62 12.55
N LYS A 73 -5.98 -29.79 11.49
CA LYS A 73 -7.37 -29.30 11.37
C LYS A 73 -7.50 -27.80 11.65
N LEU A 74 -6.51 -27.03 11.20
CA LEU A 74 -6.52 -25.57 11.34
C LEU A 74 -7.34 -24.95 10.21
N GLU A 75 -8.16 -23.94 10.53
CA GLU A 75 -8.90 -23.16 9.54
C GLU A 75 -8.06 -21.98 9.02
N VAL A 76 -6.89 -22.28 8.47
CA VAL A 76 -5.95 -21.27 7.95
C VAL A 76 -5.77 -21.47 6.45
N ALA A 77 -5.90 -20.39 5.68
CA ALA A 77 -5.69 -20.41 4.24
C ALA A 77 -4.22 -20.14 3.88
N VAL A 78 -3.67 -20.96 2.97
CA VAL A 78 -2.33 -20.74 2.38
C VAL A 78 -2.50 -20.10 1.02
N HIS A 79 -2.08 -18.85 0.90
CA HIS A 79 -2.12 -18.10 -0.35
C HIS A 79 -0.72 -18.06 -0.98
N THR A 80 -0.65 -18.40 -2.28
CA THR A 80 0.54 -18.21 -3.10
C THR A 80 0.24 -17.13 -4.14
N SER A 81 1.23 -16.27 -4.45
CA SER A 81 1.10 -15.24 -5.48
C SER A 81 1.96 -15.59 -6.67
N GLU A 82 1.37 -15.64 -7.86
CA GLU A 82 2.07 -15.82 -9.14
C GLU A 82 2.80 -14.52 -9.52
N SER A 83 3.91 -14.21 -8.84
CA SER A 83 4.78 -13.11 -9.26
C SER A 83 5.84 -13.63 -10.22
N SER A 84 5.83 -13.12 -11.45
CA SER A 84 6.76 -13.45 -12.54
C SER A 84 8.24 -13.07 -12.26
N GLY A 85 8.52 -12.49 -11.10
CA GLY A 85 9.85 -12.39 -10.50
C GLY A 85 9.77 -12.93 -9.08
N SER A 86 10.47 -14.04 -8.81
CA SER A 86 10.43 -14.82 -7.56
C SER A 86 10.55 -13.94 -6.29
N PRO A 87 9.45 -13.64 -5.57
CA PRO A 87 9.55 -13.15 -4.21
C PRO A 87 9.79 -14.37 -3.32
N GLY A 88 10.91 -14.40 -2.61
CA GLY A 88 11.17 -15.45 -1.64
C GLY A 88 10.13 -15.47 -0.51
N TRP A 89 10.31 -16.39 0.43
CA TRP A 89 9.54 -16.40 1.66
C TRP A 89 9.89 -15.18 2.52
N HIS A 90 8.93 -14.70 3.29
CA HIS A 90 9.16 -13.64 4.27
C HIS A 90 8.26 -13.80 5.49
N VAL A 91 8.71 -13.21 6.60
CA VAL A 91 7.91 -13.03 7.81
C VAL A 91 7.45 -11.58 7.87
N SER A 92 6.15 -11.35 7.72
CA SER A 92 5.56 -10.01 7.81
C SER A 92 5.67 -9.48 9.24
N LEU A 93 6.23 -8.28 9.40
CA LEU A 93 6.32 -7.56 10.67
C LEU A 93 5.21 -6.52 10.82
N SER A 94 4.53 -6.19 9.73
CA SER A 94 3.40 -5.27 9.71
C SER A 94 2.28 -5.79 8.81
N PRO A 95 1.02 -5.36 9.01
CA PRO A 95 0.02 -5.45 7.97
C PRO A 95 0.44 -4.61 6.75
N LEU A 96 -0.14 -4.92 5.59
CA LEU A 96 -0.02 -4.08 4.41
C LEU A 96 -0.67 -2.73 4.69
N CYS A 97 0.09 -1.64 4.54
CA CYS A 97 -0.38 -0.28 4.79
C CYS A 97 -0.18 0.61 3.57
N MET A 98 -0.97 1.69 3.48
CA MET A 98 -0.85 2.68 2.41
C MET A 98 -0.02 3.86 2.89
N LEU A 99 1.12 4.08 2.26
CA LEU A 99 2.03 5.18 2.59
C LEU A 99 2.00 6.26 1.52
N ARG A 100 1.86 7.52 1.90
CA ARG A 100 1.98 8.63 0.94
C ARG A 100 3.43 8.82 0.55
N GLN A 101 3.69 9.23 -0.70
CA GLN A 101 5.04 9.40 -1.23
C GLN A 101 6.01 10.17 -0.32
N HIS A 102 5.54 11.28 0.26
CA HIS A 102 6.37 12.14 1.10
C HIS A 102 6.78 11.50 2.43
N PHE A 103 6.07 10.46 2.88
CA PHE A 103 6.40 9.71 4.09
C PHE A 103 7.32 8.51 3.83
N ILE A 104 7.53 8.09 2.57
CA ILE A 104 8.40 6.95 2.27
C ILE A 104 9.81 7.16 2.81
N ARG A 105 10.45 8.29 2.48
CA ARG A 105 11.83 8.56 2.92
C ARG A 105 11.97 8.71 4.45
N PRO A 106 11.11 9.49 5.15
CA PRO A 106 11.14 9.54 6.61
C PRO A 106 10.99 8.16 7.26
N VAL A 107 10.01 7.37 6.82
CA VAL A 107 9.76 6.03 7.40
C VAL A 107 10.96 5.11 7.16
N LEU A 108 11.55 5.11 5.95
CA LEU A 108 12.73 4.29 5.67
C LEU A 108 13.92 4.69 6.54
N ARG A 109 14.16 5.98 6.76
CA ARG A 109 15.23 6.45 7.64
C ARG A 109 15.01 5.94 9.07
N ASP A 110 13.83 6.20 9.63
CA ASP A 110 13.53 5.86 11.03
C ASP A 110 13.56 4.34 11.25
N LEU A 111 13.09 3.55 10.27
CA LEU A 111 13.22 2.08 10.28
C LEU A 111 14.67 1.63 10.19
N THR A 112 15.50 2.27 9.36
CA THR A 112 16.92 1.91 9.22
C THR A 112 17.67 2.15 10.53
N GLU A 113 17.42 3.29 11.18
CA GLU A 113 17.99 3.63 12.48
C GLU A 113 17.55 2.64 13.57
N ALA A 114 16.26 2.29 13.59
CA ALA A 114 15.74 1.32 14.55
C ALA A 114 16.32 -0.08 14.35
N VAL A 115 16.42 -0.55 13.10
CA VAL A 115 16.97 -1.86 12.77
C VAL A 115 18.47 -1.92 13.05
N ALA A 116 19.21 -0.82 12.90
CA ALA A 116 20.64 -0.77 13.22
C ALA A 116 20.96 -1.03 14.70
N LEU A 117 19.97 -0.90 15.59
CA LEU A 117 20.11 -1.19 17.02
C LEU A 117 19.83 -2.67 17.35
N VAL A 118 19.33 -3.45 16.40
CA VAL A 118 18.95 -4.85 16.59
C VAL A 118 20.13 -5.75 16.21
N GLU A 119 20.56 -6.60 17.14
CA GLU A 119 21.58 -7.61 16.84
C GLU A 119 21.01 -8.71 15.93
N PRO A 120 21.82 -9.32 15.05
CA PRO A 120 21.40 -10.45 14.24
C PRO A 120 20.91 -11.62 15.11
N PHE A 121 19.78 -12.22 14.73
CA PHE A 121 19.16 -13.35 15.44
C PHE A 121 18.66 -14.41 14.46
N THR A 122 18.43 -15.62 14.98
CA THR A 122 17.79 -16.73 14.24
C THR A 122 16.31 -16.81 14.59
N LEU A 123 15.50 -17.15 13.60
CA LEU A 123 14.09 -17.47 13.78
C LEU A 123 13.98 -18.99 13.97
N ASP A 124 13.74 -19.42 15.22
CA ASP A 124 13.52 -20.84 15.60
C ASP A 124 12.05 -21.27 15.43
#